data_AF-A0A653ZQ69-F1
#
_entry.id   AF-A0A653ZQ69-F1
#
_cell.length_a   1.000
_cell.length_b   1.000
_cell.length_c   1.000
_cell.angle_alpha   90.00
_cell.angle_beta   90.00
_cell.angle_gamma   90.00
#
_symmetry.space_group_name_H-M   'P 1'
#
loop_
_entity.id
_entity.type
_entity.pdbx_description
1 polymer ?
#
loop_
_entity_poly.entity_id
_entity_poly.type
_entity_poly.pdbx_seq_one_letter_code
_entity_poly.pdbx_strand_id
1 'polypeptide(L)'
;MAKPKKSKISISNQIRVLQNYFPDSQILLNKNKGFTWIGELKSSPLGDTYKIKVVFEKNVSPAIYVVDPAKLKLAEGKTKLEHVYSQENQKLCLFYPDGSQWDDSKIIASTIIPWTIEWLYHYEIWLITGEWLGGGKHPNSAKYLNKTQPNN
;
A
#
# COMPACT_ATOMS: atom_id res chain seq x y z
N MET A 1 19.91 -15.76 22.70
CA MET A 1 19.24 -14.58 23.28
C MET A 1 18.01 -14.25 22.45
N ALA A 2 16.81 -14.27 23.04
CA ALA A 2 15.58 -13.93 22.31
C ALA A 2 15.51 -12.42 22.08
N LYS A 3 15.26 -11.97 20.85
CA LYS A 3 15.04 -10.54 20.55
C LYS A 3 13.82 -10.03 21.33
N PRO A 4 13.86 -8.84 21.95
CA PRO A 4 12.71 -8.29 22.65
C PRO A 4 11.51 -8.17 21.70
N LYS A 5 10.35 -8.64 22.14
CA LYS A 5 9.10 -8.60 21.38
C LYS A 5 8.66 -7.14 21.27
N LYS A 6 8.79 -6.53 20.09
CA LYS A 6 8.33 -5.15 19.85
C LYS A 6 6.84 -5.05 20.21
N SER A 7 6.49 -4.06 21.03
CA SER A 7 5.10 -3.84 21.44
C SER A 7 4.26 -3.41 20.24
N LYS A 8 3.13 -4.07 20.02
CA LYS A 8 2.25 -3.81 18.89
C LYS A 8 1.48 -2.51 19.10
N ILE A 9 1.33 -1.71 18.05
CA ILE A 9 0.56 -0.47 18.14
C ILE A 9 -0.94 -0.82 18.17
N SER A 10 -1.68 -0.18 19.07
CA SER A 10 -3.13 -0.38 19.14
C SER A 10 -3.83 0.15 17.88
N ILE A 11 -4.97 -0.46 17.52
CA ILE A 11 -5.81 0.02 16.41
C ILE A 11 -6.20 1.48 16.62
N SER A 12 -6.59 1.85 17.84
CA SER A 12 -6.95 3.23 18.19
C SER A 12 -5.80 4.20 17.94
N ASN A 13 -4.56 3.83 18.26
CA ASN A 13 -3.41 4.68 18.00
C ASN A 13 -3.09 4.78 16.51
N GLN A 14 -3.20 3.69 15.74
CA GLN A 14 -3.05 3.72 14.28
C GLN A 14 -4.05 4.71 13.66
N ILE A 15 -5.32 4.58 14.03
CA ILE A 15 -6.42 5.44 13.54
C ILE A 15 -6.19 6.90 13.93
N ARG A 16 -5.88 7.17 15.21
CA ARG A 16 -5.64 8.54 15.70
C ARG A 16 -4.54 9.23 14.91
N VAL A 17 -3.44 8.53 14.63
CA VAL A 17 -2.33 9.13 13.88
C VAL A 17 -2.72 9.36 12.41
N LEU A 18 -3.44 8.42 11.78
CA LEU A 18 -3.96 8.63 10.42
C LEU A 18 -4.88 9.85 10.34
N GLN A 19 -5.83 9.98 11.26
CA GLN A 19 -6.76 11.11 11.29
C GLN A 19 -6.07 12.44 11.60
N ASN A 20 -4.97 12.43 12.36
CA ASN A 20 -4.19 13.64 12.61
C ASN A 20 -3.45 14.15 11.36
N TYR A 21 -2.93 13.24 10.54
CA TYR A 21 -2.23 13.61 9.29
C TYR A 21 -3.19 13.81 8.10
N PHE A 22 -4.31 13.08 8.08
CA PHE A 22 -5.28 13.07 6.99
C PHE A 22 -6.69 13.26 7.57
N PRO A 23 -7.04 14.49 8.01
CA PRO A 23 -8.31 14.75 8.70
C PRO A 23 -9.55 14.45 7.84
N ASP A 24 -9.45 14.62 6.52
CA ASP A 24 -10.55 14.38 5.58
C ASP A 24 -10.65 12.90 5.14
N SER A 25 -9.78 12.04 5.67
CA SER A 25 -9.80 10.61 5.36
C SER A 25 -10.90 9.85 6.11
N GLN A 26 -11.35 8.75 5.52
CA GLN A 26 -12.39 7.89 6.08
C GLN A 26 -11.78 6.66 6.75
N ILE A 27 -12.38 6.23 7.85
CA ILE A 27 -12.04 5.01 8.58
C ILE A 27 -13.28 4.13 8.69
N LEU A 28 -13.18 2.90 8.19
CA LEU A 28 -14.20 1.86 8.33
C LEU A 28 -13.64 0.75 9.21
N LEU A 29 -14.26 0.48 10.35
CA LEU A 29 -13.82 -0.60 11.23
C LEU A 29 -14.21 -1.96 10.65
N ASN A 30 -13.27 -2.90 10.62
CA ASN A 30 -13.49 -4.25 10.10
C ASN A 30 -13.85 -5.21 11.24
N LYS A 31 -14.72 -6.20 10.98
CA LYS A 31 -15.14 -7.22 11.97
C LYS A 31 -13.96 -7.97 12.60
N ASN A 32 -12.85 -8.12 11.87
CA ASN A 32 -11.64 -8.84 12.29
C ASN A 32 -10.67 -8.01 13.15
N LYS A 33 -11.16 -7.01 13.90
CA LYS A 33 -10.33 -6.12 14.75
C LYS A 33 -9.25 -5.37 13.94
N GLY A 34 -9.61 -4.96 12.73
CA GLY A 34 -8.80 -4.14 11.83
C GLY A 34 -9.58 -2.91 11.37
N PHE A 35 -9.06 -2.21 10.36
CA PHE A 35 -9.77 -1.11 9.72
C PHE A 35 -9.39 -0.98 8.25
N THR A 36 -10.27 -0.33 7.49
CA THR A 36 -10.00 0.16 6.16
C THR A 36 -9.90 1.67 6.23
N TRP A 37 -8.78 2.22 5.78
CA TRP A 37 -8.57 3.65 5.61
C TRP A 37 -8.74 4.02 4.14
N ILE A 38 -9.46 5.10 3.87
CA ILE A 38 -9.61 5.67 2.53
C ILE A 38 -9.22 7.13 2.59
N GLY A 39 -8.26 7.55 1.79
CA GLY A 39 -7.82 8.93 1.73
C GLY A 39 -7.28 9.32 0.37
N GLU A 40 -7.18 10.62 0.13
CA GLU A 40 -6.63 11.17 -1.10
C GLU A 40 -5.15 11.51 -0.90
N LEU A 41 -4.31 11.05 -1.82
CA LEU A 41 -2.87 11.29 -1.83
C LEU A 41 -2.45 11.89 -3.17
N LYS A 42 -1.37 12.69 -3.12
CA LYS A 42 -0.66 13.17 -4.31
C LYS A 42 0.80 12.75 -4.21
N SER A 43 1.43 12.46 -5.35
CA SER A 43 2.89 12.21 -5.42
C SER A 43 3.71 13.45 -5.03
N SER A 44 3.17 14.63 -5.34
CA SER A 44 3.74 15.95 -5.14
C SER A 44 2.63 17.01 -5.17
N PRO A 45 2.89 18.28 -4.80
CA PRO A 45 1.89 19.35 -4.91
C PRO A 45 1.30 19.50 -6.31
N LEU A 46 2.10 19.24 -7.34
CA LEU A 46 1.71 19.36 -8.76
C LEU A 46 1.22 18.04 -9.39
N GLY A 47 1.38 16.91 -8.69
CA GLY A 47 0.96 15.60 -9.18
C GLY A 47 -0.56 15.47 -9.28
N ASP A 48 -1.01 14.34 -9.81
CA ASP A 48 -2.43 14.00 -9.82
C ASP A 48 -2.89 13.60 -8.40
N THR A 49 -4.21 13.68 -8.18
CA THR A 49 -4.83 13.20 -6.93
C THR A 49 -5.32 11.77 -7.12
N TYR A 50 -4.97 10.90 -6.18
CA TYR A 50 -5.35 9.49 -6.18
C TYR A 50 -6.09 9.15 -4.90
N LYS A 51 -7.22 8.46 -5.04
CA LYS A 51 -7.91 7.90 -3.87
C LYS A 51 -7.31 6.53 -3.57
N ILE A 52 -6.80 6.40 -2.36
CA ILE A 52 -6.10 5.21 -1.88
C ILE A 52 -6.95 4.51 -0.83
N LYS A 53 -7.00 3.17 -0.91
CA LYS A 53 -7.59 2.31 0.10
C LYS A 53 -6.51 1.46 0.75
N VAL A 54 -6.39 1.54 2.07
CA VAL A 54 -5.50 0.69 2.88
C VAL A 54 -6.36 -0.20 3.78
N VAL A 55 -6.28 -1.51 3.56
CA VAL A 55 -6.91 -2.51 4.42
C VAL A 55 -5.87 -3.03 5.40
N PHE A 56 -6.11 -2.83 6.69
CA PHE A 56 -5.22 -3.23 7.76
C PHE A 56 -5.89 -4.17 8.76
N GLU A 57 -5.23 -5.29 9.05
CA GLU A 57 -5.62 -6.25 10.08
C GLU A 57 -4.39 -6.65 10.89
N LYS A 58 -4.57 -6.92 12.19
CA LYS A 58 -3.45 -7.32 13.05
C LYS A 58 -2.84 -8.64 12.57
N ASN A 59 -1.52 -8.73 12.63
CA ASN A 59 -0.74 -9.88 12.16
C ASN A 59 -0.83 -10.18 10.65
N VAL A 60 -1.50 -9.33 9.86
CA VAL A 60 -1.60 -9.47 8.42
C VAL A 60 -0.93 -8.27 7.77
N SER A 61 -0.21 -8.49 6.67
CA SER A 61 0.36 -7.41 5.88
C SER A 61 -0.75 -6.54 5.29
N PRO A 62 -0.65 -5.20 5.37
CA PRO A 62 -1.67 -4.31 4.83
C PRO A 62 -1.77 -4.49 3.32
N ALA A 63 -3.00 -4.36 2.81
CA ALA A 63 -3.26 -4.35 1.38
C ALA A 63 -3.61 -2.92 0.94
N ILE A 64 -2.88 -2.44 -0.06
CA ILE A 64 -2.96 -1.06 -0.55
C ILE A 64 -3.47 -1.08 -1.98
N TYR A 65 -4.43 -0.23 -2.30
CA TYR A 65 -5.08 -0.17 -3.60
C TYR A 65 -5.23 1.29 -4.04
N VAL A 66 -5.05 1.54 -5.33
CA VAL A 66 -5.57 2.77 -5.97
C VAL A 66 -7.01 2.49 -6.38
N VAL A 67 -7.97 3.23 -5.80
CA VAL A 67 -9.40 3.06 -6.07
C VAL A 67 -9.96 4.15 -6.97
N ASP A 68 -9.31 5.31 -7.01
CA ASP A 68 -9.57 6.35 -8.01
C ASP A 68 -8.23 6.89 -8.53
N PRO A 69 -8.01 6.93 -9.86
CA PRO A 69 -8.95 6.50 -10.91
C PRO A 69 -9.21 4.99 -10.89
N ALA A 70 -10.40 4.58 -11.32
CA ALA A 70 -10.80 3.17 -11.38
C ALA A 70 -9.87 2.32 -12.27
N LYS A 71 -9.24 2.95 -13.26
CA LYS A 71 -8.18 2.36 -14.08
C LYS A 71 -7.05 3.36 -14.29
N LEU A 72 -5.86 3.02 -13.80
CA LEU A 72 -4.63 3.74 -14.01
C LEU A 72 -4.21 3.64 -15.47
N LYS A 73 -3.69 4.74 -15.98
CA LYS A 73 -3.10 4.79 -17.31
C LYS A 73 -1.85 3.92 -17.36
N LEU A 74 -1.54 3.41 -18.56
CA LEU A 74 -0.30 2.74 -18.85
C LEU A 74 0.62 3.71 -19.60
N ALA A 75 1.92 3.64 -19.34
CA ALA A 75 2.90 4.36 -20.14
C ALA A 75 2.87 3.86 -21.59
N GLU A 76 3.33 4.70 -22.51
CA GLU A 76 3.33 4.38 -23.95
C GLU A 76 4.09 3.07 -24.23
N GLY A 77 3.49 2.20 -25.04
CA GLY A 77 4.05 0.89 -25.38
C GLY A 77 4.02 -0.16 -24.25
N LYS A 78 3.45 0.14 -23.07
CA LYS A 78 3.33 -0.82 -21.97
C LYS A 78 1.95 -1.47 -21.93
N THR A 79 1.92 -2.73 -21.51
CA THR A 79 0.70 -3.56 -21.45
C THR A 79 0.20 -3.84 -20.04
N LYS A 80 0.97 -3.46 -19.02
CA LYS A 80 0.67 -3.70 -17.60
C LYS A 80 1.30 -2.64 -16.70
N LEU A 81 0.71 -2.41 -15.54
CA LEU A 81 1.28 -1.58 -14.49
C LEU A 81 2.52 -2.25 -13.88
N GLU A 82 3.49 -1.44 -13.51
CA GLU A 82 4.65 -1.89 -12.76
C GLU A 82 4.36 -1.95 -11.25
N HIS A 83 5.03 -2.87 -10.55
CA HIS A 83 4.95 -2.98 -9.08
C HIS A 83 3.51 -3.03 -8.51
N VAL A 84 2.66 -3.87 -9.10
CA VAL A 84 1.36 -4.25 -8.54
C VAL A 84 1.27 -5.77 -8.36
N TYR A 85 0.59 -6.21 -7.31
CA TYR A 85 0.21 -7.61 -7.09
C TYR A 85 -1.02 -8.03 -7.89
N SER A 86 -1.87 -7.08 -8.28
CA SER A 86 -3.07 -7.32 -9.09
C SER A 86 -3.28 -6.14 -10.02
N GLN A 87 -3.31 -6.41 -11.32
CA GLN A 87 -3.59 -5.42 -12.37
C GLN A 87 -5.03 -4.94 -12.28
N GLU A 88 -5.98 -5.88 -12.18
CA GLU A 88 -7.42 -5.59 -12.12
C GLU A 88 -7.80 -4.74 -10.91
N ASN A 89 -7.32 -5.10 -9.72
CA ASN A 89 -7.65 -4.39 -8.48
C ASN A 89 -6.68 -3.23 -8.18
N GLN A 90 -5.63 -3.05 -8.99
CA GLN A 90 -4.57 -2.05 -8.77
C GLN A 90 -3.96 -2.14 -7.36
N LYS A 91 -3.69 -3.38 -6.91
CA LYS A 91 -3.11 -3.66 -5.59
C LYS A 91 -1.61 -3.40 -5.63
N LEU A 92 -1.13 -2.40 -4.92
CA LEU A 92 0.27 -1.96 -4.97
C LEU A 92 1.22 -2.97 -4.31
N CYS A 93 2.41 -3.12 -4.88
CA CYS A 93 3.53 -3.90 -4.34
C CYS A 93 4.56 -2.97 -3.69
N LEU A 94 4.30 -2.55 -2.45
CA LEU A 94 5.14 -1.58 -1.72
C LEU A 94 6.29 -2.22 -0.92
N PHE A 95 6.16 -3.50 -0.54
CA PHE A 95 7.15 -4.20 0.29
C PHE A 95 7.04 -5.71 0.05
N TYR A 96 8.05 -6.49 0.45
CA TYR A 96 8.00 -7.94 0.28
C TYR A 96 6.90 -8.59 1.14
N PRO A 97 6.13 -9.54 0.59
CA PRO A 97 5.10 -10.26 1.36
C PRO A 97 5.69 -11.15 2.47
N ASP A 98 7.00 -11.37 2.48
CA ASP A 98 7.69 -12.17 3.50
C ASP A 98 7.73 -11.48 4.88
N GLY A 99 7.21 -10.25 4.99
CA GLY A 99 7.08 -9.55 6.25
C GLY A 99 8.41 -9.04 6.81
N SER A 100 9.48 -9.07 6.02
CA SER A 100 10.80 -8.57 6.46
C SER A 100 10.80 -7.05 6.66
N GLN A 101 10.07 -6.31 5.83
CA GLN A 101 10.04 -4.84 5.83
C GLN A 101 8.90 -4.27 6.68
N TRP A 102 7.79 -5.00 6.80
CA TRP A 102 6.60 -4.56 7.54
C TRP A 102 6.31 -5.46 8.74
N ASP A 103 5.97 -4.82 9.87
CA ASP A 103 5.41 -5.49 11.04
C ASP A 103 4.42 -4.53 11.73
N ASP A 104 3.51 -5.07 12.56
CA ASP A 104 2.45 -4.30 13.22
C ASP A 104 2.90 -3.43 14.41
N SER A 105 4.22 -3.32 14.63
CA SER A 105 4.82 -2.31 15.52
C SER A 105 5.12 -0.99 14.78
N LYS A 106 4.89 -0.90 13.46
CA LYS A 106 5.07 0.33 12.67
C LYS A 106 3.74 1.06 12.46
N ILE A 107 3.78 2.40 12.43
CA ILE A 107 2.61 3.25 12.15
C ILE A 107 2.35 3.30 10.64
N ILE A 108 1.11 3.02 10.21
CA ILE A 108 0.72 3.06 8.79
C ILE A 108 0.97 4.44 8.19
N ALA A 109 0.57 5.49 8.90
CA ALA A 109 0.74 6.88 8.46
C ALA A 109 2.20 7.29 8.23
N SER A 110 3.17 6.67 8.91
CA SER A 110 4.59 7.02 8.81
C SER A 110 5.42 6.04 7.98
N THR A 111 4.78 5.02 7.38
CA THR A 111 5.48 4.03 6.55
C THR A 111 4.70 3.70 5.28
N ILE A 112 3.50 3.14 5.40
CA ILE A 112 2.69 2.66 4.27
C ILE A 112 2.25 3.85 3.43
N ILE A 113 1.84 4.95 4.06
CA ILE A 113 1.45 6.15 3.34
C ILE A 113 2.63 6.77 2.59
N PRO A 114 3.80 7.06 3.22
CA PRO A 114 4.99 7.48 2.49
C PRO A 114 5.41 6.56 1.33
N TRP A 115 5.42 5.24 1.53
CA TRP A 115 5.74 4.29 0.45
C TRP A 115 4.70 4.30 -0.68
N THR A 116 3.43 4.56 -0.35
CA THR A 116 2.39 4.74 -1.37
C THR A 116 2.65 6.01 -2.19
N ILE A 117 3.03 7.11 -1.53
CA ILE A 117 3.38 8.37 -2.21
C ILE A 117 4.61 8.18 -3.09
N GLU A 118 5.64 7.47 -2.61
CA GLU A 118 6.83 7.12 -3.39
C GLU A 118 6.47 6.29 -4.63
N TRP A 119 5.60 5.29 -4.48
CA TRP A 119 5.10 4.51 -5.61
C TRP A 119 4.36 5.39 -6.63
N LEU A 120 3.49 6.31 -6.18
CA LEU A 120 2.78 7.25 -7.05
C LEU A 120 3.76 8.18 -7.80
N TYR A 121 4.81 8.65 -7.13
CA TYR A 121 5.86 9.45 -7.74
C TYR A 121 6.57 8.71 -8.87
N HIS A 122 6.98 7.46 -8.64
CA HIS A 122 7.60 6.63 -9.68
C HIS A 122 6.62 6.26 -10.80
N TYR A 123 5.35 6.04 -10.47
CA TYR A 123 4.30 5.81 -11.45
C TYR A 123 4.13 6.98 -12.41
N GLU A 124 4.08 8.21 -11.89
CA GLU A 124 3.94 9.41 -12.73
C GLU A 124 5.14 9.63 -13.65
N ILE A 125 6.36 9.39 -13.15
CA ILE A 125 7.57 9.44 -14.00
C ILE A 125 7.54 8.32 -15.04
N TRP A 126 7.10 7.12 -14.66
CA TRP A 126 6.98 5.98 -15.56
C TRP A 126 5.98 6.25 -16.69
N LEU A 127 4.86 6.95 -16.42
CA LEU A 127 3.92 7.37 -17.46
C LEU A 127 4.58 8.23 -18.54
N ILE A 128 5.56 9.06 -18.17
CA ILE A 128 6.25 9.99 -19.07
C ILE A 128 7.39 9.30 -19.81
N THR A 129 8.20 8.52 -19.09
CA THR A 129 9.48 8.00 -19.59
C THR A 129 9.38 6.57 -20.13
N GLY A 130 8.36 5.82 -19.71
CA GLY A 130 8.27 4.38 -19.94
C GLY A 130 9.28 3.55 -19.13
N GLU A 131 10.08 4.18 -18.27
CA GLU A 131 11.08 3.53 -17.41
C GLU A 131 10.65 3.59 -15.95
N TRP A 132 10.69 2.45 -15.27
CA TRP A 132 10.37 2.39 -13.84
C TRP A 132 11.63 2.69 -13.03
N LEU A 133 11.63 3.83 -12.36
CA LEU A 133 12.78 4.29 -11.56
C LEU A 133 12.62 4.00 -10.06
N GLY A 134 11.57 3.28 -9.67
CA GLY A 134 11.35 2.88 -8.29
C GLY A 134 12.20 1.69 -7.89
N GLY A 135 12.55 1.60 -6.61
CA GLY A 135 13.24 0.44 -6.05
C GLY A 135 12.34 -0.79 -5.88
N GLY A 136 12.93 -1.88 -5.37
CA GLY A 136 12.23 -3.14 -5.06
C GLY A 136 12.35 -4.19 -6.18
N LYS A 137 11.90 -5.42 -5.90
CA LYS A 137 11.81 -6.47 -6.92
C LYS A 137 10.39 -6.58 -7.44
N HIS A 138 10.23 -6.64 -8.76
CA HIS A 138 8.94 -6.89 -9.39
C HIS A 138 8.37 -8.24 -8.91
N PRO A 139 7.08 -8.32 -8.56
CA PRO A 139 6.47 -9.58 -8.18
C PRO A 139 6.34 -10.52 -9.39
N ASN A 140 7.11 -11.60 -9.43
CA ASN A 140 6.95 -12.71 -10.38
C ASN A 140 5.68 -13.55 -10.07
N SER A 141 4.57 -13.25 -10.73
CA SER A 141 3.22 -13.85 -10.62
C SER A 141 3.10 -15.27 -10.02
N ALA A 142 3.91 -16.26 -10.46
CA ALA A 142 3.79 -17.66 -10.07
C ALA A 142 4.01 -17.97 -8.57
N LYS A 143 4.79 -17.15 -7.83
CA LYS A 143 5.07 -17.42 -6.40
C LYS A 143 4.05 -16.82 -5.44
N TYR A 144 3.19 -15.90 -5.90
CA TYR A 144 2.42 -15.01 -5.03
C TYR A 144 0.98 -15.47 -4.77
N LEU A 145 0.38 -16.27 -5.66
CA LEU A 145 -0.97 -16.81 -5.47
C LEU A 145 -1.04 -17.87 -4.35
N ASN A 146 0.07 -18.57 -4.08
CA ASN A 146 0.12 -19.70 -3.15
C ASN A 146 0.30 -19.31 -1.67
N LYS A 147 0.40 -18.01 -1.33
CA LYS A 147 0.60 -17.54 0.06
C LYS A 147 -0.52 -16.68 0.62
N THR A 148 -1.52 -16.33 -0.20
CA THR A 148 -2.64 -15.46 0.21
C THR A 148 -3.96 -16.19 0.43
N GLN A 149 -4.02 -17.50 0.24
CA GLN A 149 -5.17 -18.28 0.70
C GLN A 149 -4.93 -18.70 2.15
N PRO A 150 -5.86 -18.41 3.10
CA PRO A 150 -5.79 -19.05 4.40
C PRO A 150 -5.90 -20.56 4.17
N ASN A 151 -4.98 -21.33 4.78
CA ASN A 151 -5.15 -22.77 4.86
C ASN A 151 -6.47 -23.04 5.61
N ASN A 152 -7.42 -23.68 4.92
CA ASN A 152 -8.69 -24.27 5.40
C ASN A 152 -9.31 -23.73 6.69
#